data_AF-F2RYC3-F1
#
_entry.id   AF-F2RYC3-F1
#
_cell.length_a   1.000
_cell.length_b   1.000
_cell.length_c   1.000
_cell.angle_alpha   90.00
_cell.angle_beta   90.00
_cell.angle_gamma   90.00
#
_symmetry.space_group_name_H-M   'P 1'
#
loop_
_entity.id
_entity.type
_entity.pdbx_description
1 polymer ?
#
loop_
_entity_poly.entity_id
_entity_poly.type
_entity_poly.pdbx_seq_one_letter_code
_entity_poly.pdbx_strand_id
1 'polypeptide(L)'
;MLQGIDSITYLPLPDSLQATIEQVISAISSTVISHSEPYASKFDLPSNDGVKLVVEEAEKAYQKEKLPRDFSVLSLHGAVFRGRWKSGGLNDTVIVPLIDHHAEVIARNEGGDEKRLDWHWKNAIFVQRLTFFEIEGENKIGAIILQFKR
;
A
#
# COMPACT_ATOMS: atom_id res chain seq x y z
N MET A 1 -5.04 -19.86 -20.41
CA MET A 1 -6.09 -19.06 -19.75
C MET A 1 -5.46 -17.76 -19.33
N LEU A 2 -6.10 -16.64 -19.69
CA LEU A 2 -5.59 -15.27 -19.66
C LEU A 2 -4.99 -14.91 -18.28
N GLN A 3 -3.67 -14.72 -18.21
CA GLN A 3 -2.98 -14.19 -17.02
C GLN A 3 -2.78 -12.67 -17.17
N GLY A 4 -3.82 -11.94 -17.58
CA GLY A 4 -3.78 -10.48 -17.59
C GLY A 4 -4.19 -9.95 -16.23
N ILE A 5 -3.36 -9.10 -15.60
CA ILE A 5 -3.70 -8.10 -14.56
C ILE A 5 -4.48 -8.53 -13.28
N ASP A 6 -5.01 -9.76 -13.19
CA ASP A 6 -5.71 -10.34 -12.03
C ASP A 6 -4.82 -10.53 -10.79
N SER A 7 -3.61 -9.98 -10.78
CA SER A 7 -2.66 -10.09 -9.66
C SER A 7 -2.81 -9.03 -8.58
N ILE A 8 -3.56 -7.94 -8.85
CA ILE A 8 -3.85 -6.89 -7.86
C ILE A 8 -5.29 -7.03 -7.37
N THR A 9 -5.41 -7.37 -6.09
CA THR A 9 -6.69 -7.44 -5.38
C THR A 9 -6.88 -6.16 -4.57
N TYR A 10 -8.08 -5.58 -4.61
CA TYR A 10 -8.45 -4.48 -3.72
C TYR A 10 -9.10 -5.03 -2.46
N LEU A 11 -8.59 -4.59 -1.31
CA LEU A 11 -9.11 -4.92 0.01
C LEU A 11 -9.87 -3.70 0.54
N PRO A 12 -11.22 -3.72 0.54
CA PRO A 12 -12.01 -2.58 0.96
C PRO A 12 -11.82 -2.32 2.46
N LEU A 13 -11.52 -1.07 2.79
CA LEU A 13 -11.43 -0.56 4.16
C LEU A 13 -12.73 0.17 4.54
N PRO A 14 -13.15 0.11 5.80
CA PRO A 14 -14.44 0.68 6.22
C PRO A 14 -14.44 2.21 6.19
N ASP A 15 -15.55 2.81 5.76
CA ASP A 15 -15.72 4.27 5.67
C ASP A 15 -15.53 4.98 7.03
N SER A 16 -15.75 4.28 8.14
CA SER A 16 -15.51 4.79 9.50
C SER A 16 -14.06 5.20 9.75
N LEU A 17 -13.10 4.76 8.92
CA LEU A 17 -11.69 5.16 9.03
C LEU A 17 -11.38 6.55 8.49
N GLN A 18 -12.31 7.23 7.80
CA GLN A 18 -11.99 8.47 7.08
C GLN A 18 -11.27 9.51 7.96
N ALA A 19 -11.85 9.85 9.12
CA ALA A 19 -11.25 10.84 10.03
C ALA A 19 -9.89 10.37 10.56
N THR A 20 -9.73 9.07 10.80
CA THR A 20 -8.46 8.47 11.21
C THR A 20 -7.41 8.56 10.11
N ILE A 21 -7.79 8.27 8.86
CA ILE A 21 -6.88 8.37 7.70
C ILE A 21 -6.42 9.82 7.51
N GLU A 22 -7.32 10.80 7.60
CA GLU A 22 -6.98 12.22 7.50
C GLU A 22 -5.96 12.62 8.59
N GLN A 23 -6.15 12.15 9.82
CA GLN A 23 -5.17 12.36 10.91
C GLN A 23 -3.83 11.69 10.64
N VAL A 24 -3.82 10.45 10.14
CA VAL A 24 -2.58 9.73 9.83
C VAL A 24 -1.84 10.38 8.67
N ILE A 25 -2.55 10.81 7.61
CA ILE A 25 -1.97 11.58 6.49
C ILE A 25 -1.30 12.85 7.03
N SER A 26 -2.00 13.60 7.87
CA SER A 26 -1.44 14.80 8.49
C SER A 26 -0.17 14.49 9.28
N ALA A 27 -0.14 13.38 10.02
CA ALA A 27 0.99 12.98 10.85
C ALA A 27 2.23 12.56 10.05
N ILE A 28 2.06 11.99 8.84
CA ILE A 28 3.17 11.57 7.99
C ILE A 28 3.54 12.59 6.90
N SER A 29 2.73 13.62 6.72
CA SER A 29 2.84 14.59 5.61
C SER A 29 4.24 15.21 5.50
N SER A 30 4.83 15.62 6.64
CA SER A 30 6.16 16.23 6.66
C SER A 30 7.23 15.27 6.13
N THR A 31 7.18 14.00 6.53
CA THR A 31 8.09 12.94 6.05
C THR A 31 7.93 12.72 4.54
N VAL A 32 6.70 12.65 4.04
CA VAL A 32 6.41 12.48 2.61
C VAL A 32 6.93 13.68 1.80
N ILE A 33 6.71 14.89 2.28
CA ILE A 33 7.14 16.13 1.61
C ILE A 33 8.66 16.23 1.58
N SER A 34 9.33 15.95 2.71
CA SER A 34 10.80 16.07 2.83
C SER A 34 11.57 14.95 2.14
N HIS A 35 10.90 13.89 1.68
CA HIS A 35 11.53 12.76 0.99
C HIS A 35 12.38 13.24 -0.20
N SER A 36 13.66 12.86 -0.22
CA SER A 36 14.63 13.30 -1.20
C SER A 36 15.24 12.15 -2.00
N GLU A 37 15.02 10.93 -1.52
CA GLU A 37 15.54 9.71 -2.11
C GLU A 37 14.89 9.46 -3.49
N PRO A 38 15.63 8.81 -4.41
CA PRO A 38 15.26 8.80 -5.82
C PRO A 38 14.07 7.90 -6.15
N TYR A 39 13.73 6.90 -5.32
CA TYR A 39 12.74 5.88 -5.68
C TYR A 39 11.77 5.50 -4.55
N ALA A 40 12.30 5.04 -3.43
CA ALA A 40 11.49 4.65 -2.29
C ALA A 40 12.32 4.77 -1.02
N SER A 41 11.67 5.17 0.08
CA SER A 41 12.25 5.06 1.42
C SER A 41 11.25 4.48 2.39
N LYS A 42 11.77 3.86 3.45
CA LYS A 42 10.99 3.36 4.58
C LYS A 42 11.18 4.31 5.75
N PHE A 43 10.14 4.48 6.55
CA PHE A 43 10.20 5.24 7.79
C PHE A 43 9.39 4.55 8.89
N ASP A 44 9.74 4.84 10.14
CA ASP A 44 8.99 4.35 11.29
C ASP A 44 7.65 5.05 11.39
N LEU A 45 6.57 4.27 11.47
CA LEU A 45 5.23 4.83 11.61
C LEU A 45 5.10 5.56 12.96
N PRO A 46 4.39 6.68 13.02
CA PRO A 46 4.13 7.35 14.29
C PRO A 46 3.35 6.43 15.22
N SER A 47 3.78 6.33 16.47
CA SER A 47 3.11 5.53 17.50
C SER A 47 1.88 6.27 18.02
N ASN A 48 0.80 6.25 17.24
CA ASN A 48 -0.50 6.80 17.61
C ASN A 48 -1.63 5.80 17.35
N ASP A 49 -2.76 5.99 18.02
CA ASP A 49 -3.88 5.04 17.95
C ASP A 49 -4.55 5.03 16.56
N GLY A 50 -4.39 6.10 15.78
CA GLY A 50 -4.88 6.15 14.41
C GLY A 50 -4.14 5.17 13.49
N VAL A 51 -2.81 5.13 13.56
CA VAL A 51 -2.00 4.15 12.82
C VAL A 51 -2.38 2.73 13.22
N LYS A 52 -2.51 2.45 14.52
CA LYS A 52 -2.89 1.12 15.01
C LYS A 52 -4.23 0.68 14.40
N LEU A 53 -5.23 1.55 14.42
CA LEU A 53 -6.55 1.24 13.88
C LEU A 53 -6.52 0.98 12.37
N VAL A 54 -5.76 1.77 11.59
CA VAL A 54 -5.60 1.55 10.15
C VAL A 54 -4.94 0.20 9.85
N VAL A 55 -3.90 -0.14 10.63
CA VAL A 55 -3.20 -1.43 10.52
C VAL A 55 -4.14 -2.60 10.86
N GLU A 56 -4.89 -2.51 11.95
CA GLU A 56 -5.85 -3.55 12.36
C GLU A 56 -6.91 -3.81 11.29
N GLU A 57 -7.49 -2.77 10.69
CA GLU A 57 -8.48 -2.94 9.62
C GLU A 57 -7.88 -3.50 8.33
N ALA A 58 -6.65 -3.12 7.99
CA ALA A 58 -5.92 -3.70 6.86
C ALA A 58 -5.61 -5.19 7.07
N GLU A 59 -5.21 -5.58 8.29
CA GLU A 59 -5.01 -6.98 8.66
C GLU A 59 -6.31 -7.77 8.60
N LYS A 60 -7.41 -7.24 9.14
CA LYS A 60 -8.75 -7.87 9.04
C LYS A 60 -9.17 -8.06 7.58
N ALA A 61 -8.93 -7.06 6.73
CA ALA A 61 -9.25 -7.15 5.31
C ALA A 61 -8.42 -8.24 4.60
N TYR A 62 -7.13 -8.32 4.92
CA TYR A 62 -6.25 -9.38 4.42
C TYR A 62 -6.68 -10.79 4.89
N GLN A 63 -7.05 -10.94 6.16
CA GLN A 63 -7.55 -12.20 6.72
C GLN A 63 -8.83 -12.70 6.04
N LYS A 64 -9.74 -11.80 5.68
CA LYS A 64 -10.97 -12.17 4.96
C LYS A 64 -10.66 -12.74 3.58
N GLU A 65 -9.63 -12.21 2.92
CA GLU A 65 -9.18 -12.66 1.60
C GLU A 65 -8.42 -13.99 1.67
N LYS A 66 -7.53 -14.14 2.65
CA LYS A 66 -6.80 -15.39 2.91
C LYS A 66 -7.55 -16.23 3.95
N LEU A 67 -8.48 -17.07 3.47
CA LEU A 67 -9.14 -18.17 4.21
C LEU A 67 -8.30 -18.69 5.40
N PRO A 68 -8.94 -19.07 6.52
CA PRO A 68 -8.33 -19.09 7.85
C PRO A 68 -7.05 -19.93 7.88
N ARG A 69 -5.93 -19.23 7.78
CA ARG A 69 -4.58 -19.73 8.02
C ARG A 69 -3.94 -18.75 9.00
N ASP A 70 -3.07 -19.28 9.85
CA ASP A 70 -2.21 -18.45 10.69
C ASP A 70 -1.39 -17.54 9.78
N PHE A 71 -1.66 -16.24 9.84
CA PHE A 71 -0.86 -15.22 9.18
C PHE A 71 0.03 -14.57 10.24
N SER A 72 1.26 -14.28 9.86
CA SER A 72 2.20 -13.54 10.71
C SER A 72 2.72 -12.36 9.91
N VAL A 73 2.60 -11.17 10.50
CA VAL A 73 3.18 -9.94 9.97
C VAL A 73 4.71 -10.07 10.08
N LEU A 74 5.38 -10.06 8.94
CA LEU A 74 6.83 -10.07 8.83
C LEU A 74 7.42 -8.67 8.98
N SER A 75 6.74 -7.66 8.43
CA SER A 75 7.15 -6.27 8.60
C SER A 75 5.97 -5.31 8.48
N LEU A 76 6.07 -4.21 9.21
CA LEU A 76 5.13 -3.10 9.22
C LEU A 76 5.93 -1.80 9.23
N HIS A 77 5.71 -0.93 8.26
CA HIS A 77 6.42 0.36 8.15
C HIS A 77 5.64 1.36 7.30
N GLY A 78 6.02 2.63 7.42
CA GLY A 78 5.63 3.67 6.48
C GLY A 78 6.55 3.64 5.28
N ALA A 79 6.04 4.00 4.12
CA ALA A 79 6.83 4.14 2.91
C ALA A 79 6.48 5.44 2.18
N VAL A 80 7.51 6.06 1.61
CA VAL A 80 7.35 7.12 0.60
C VAL A 80 7.86 6.56 -0.73
N PHE A 81 7.09 6.77 -1.79
CA PHE A 81 7.43 6.34 -3.15
C PHE A 81 7.50 7.55 -4.08
N ARG A 82 8.48 7.53 -4.98
CA ARG A 82 8.65 8.46 -6.11
C ARG A 82 9.10 7.67 -7.34
N GLY A 83 8.44 7.83 -8.47
CA GLY A 83 8.78 7.08 -9.68
C GLY A 83 8.48 5.58 -9.53
N ARG A 84 9.51 4.72 -9.55
CA ARG A 84 9.33 3.26 -9.70
C ARG A 84 9.74 2.45 -8.47
N TRP A 85 8.94 1.44 -8.14
CA TRP A 85 9.27 0.45 -7.11
C TRP A 85 8.71 -0.94 -7.46
N LYS A 86 8.97 -1.93 -6.61
CA LYS A 86 8.45 -3.30 -6.74
C LYS A 86 7.91 -3.83 -5.41
N SER A 87 6.91 -4.69 -5.44
CA SER A 87 6.35 -5.35 -4.25
C SER A 87 5.80 -6.74 -4.58
N GLY A 88 5.54 -7.56 -3.55
CA GLY A 88 5.08 -8.94 -3.70
C GLY A 88 6.17 -9.95 -4.09
N GLY A 89 5.74 -11.14 -4.52
CA GLY A 89 6.59 -12.23 -5.00
C GLY A 89 7.02 -13.18 -3.88
N LEU A 90 7.88 -12.73 -2.98
CA LEU A 90 8.36 -13.54 -1.85
C LEU A 90 7.38 -13.55 -0.67
N ASN A 91 6.79 -12.39 -0.39
CA ASN A 91 5.84 -12.17 0.70
C ASN A 91 4.56 -11.58 0.14
N ASP A 92 3.45 -11.87 0.80
CA ASP A 92 2.20 -11.18 0.55
C ASP A 92 2.33 -9.75 1.09
N THR A 93 1.96 -8.75 0.29
CA THR A 93 2.12 -7.33 0.65
C THR A 93 0.78 -6.62 0.57
N VAL A 94 0.38 -5.95 1.65
CA VAL A 94 -0.76 -5.03 1.66
C VAL A 94 -0.22 -3.61 1.75
N ILE A 95 -0.69 -2.76 0.85
CA ILE A 95 -0.31 -1.35 0.74
C ILE A 95 -1.56 -0.54 1.03
N VAL A 96 -1.53 0.29 2.08
CA VAL A 96 -2.62 1.23 2.39
C VAL A 96 -2.20 2.62 1.90
N PRO A 97 -2.83 3.16 0.86
CA PRO A 97 -2.57 4.54 0.40
C PRO A 97 -2.83 5.56 1.51
N LEU A 98 -1.90 6.49 1.70
CA LEU A 98 -2.01 7.60 2.67
C LEU A 98 -1.62 8.92 2.02
N ILE A 99 -2.41 9.33 1.02
CA ILE A 99 -2.30 10.66 0.40
C ILE A 99 -3.68 11.32 0.31
N ASP A 100 -3.69 12.64 0.29
CA ASP A 100 -4.87 13.51 0.19
C ASP A 100 -5.05 14.14 -1.20
N HIS A 101 -4.14 13.85 -2.13
CA HIS A 101 -4.17 14.33 -3.51
C HIS A 101 -4.28 13.16 -4.49
N HIS A 102 -4.68 13.47 -5.72
CA HIS A 102 -4.74 12.48 -6.79
C HIS A 102 -3.33 12.13 -7.29
N ALA A 103 -3.04 10.85 -7.42
CA ALA A 103 -1.83 10.33 -8.03
C ALA A 103 -2.17 9.19 -8.99
N GLU A 104 -1.66 9.25 -10.22
CA GLU A 104 -1.77 8.15 -11.17
C GLU A 104 -0.65 7.14 -10.91
N VAL A 105 -1.04 5.93 -10.48
CA VAL A 105 -0.12 4.82 -10.23
C VAL A 105 -0.43 3.69 -11.19
N ILE A 106 0.57 3.22 -11.91
CA ILE A 106 0.48 2.08 -12.83
C ILE A 106 1.16 0.88 -12.17
N ALA A 107 0.47 -0.26 -12.15
CA ALA A 107 1.06 -1.56 -11.83
C ALA A 107 1.32 -2.35 -13.11
N ARG A 108 2.48 -3.01 -13.20
CA ARG A 108 2.87 -3.91 -14.27
C ARG A 108 3.29 -5.26 -13.72
N ASN A 109 2.77 -6.36 -14.29
CA ASN A 109 3.20 -7.72 -13.94
C ASN A 109 4.50 -8.12 -14.69
N GLU A 110 5.05 -9.30 -14.40
CA GLU A 110 6.26 -9.81 -15.10
C GLU A 110 6.04 -10.08 -16.59
N GLY A 111 4.80 -10.29 -17.02
CA GLY A 111 4.41 -10.47 -18.42
C GLY A 111 4.32 -9.17 -19.22
N GLY A 112 4.39 -8.02 -18.55
CA GLY A 112 4.26 -6.71 -19.17
C GLY A 112 2.85 -6.14 -19.20
N ASP A 113 1.84 -6.83 -18.65
CA ASP A 113 0.48 -6.30 -18.60
C ASP A 113 0.36 -5.19 -17.55
N GLU A 114 -0.34 -4.11 -17.88
CA GLU A 114 -0.42 -2.90 -17.09
C GLU A 114 -1.85 -2.54 -16.65
N LYS A 115 -1.99 -2.10 -15.40
CA LYS A 115 -3.23 -1.60 -14.83
C LYS A 115 -3.00 -0.26 -14.15
N ARG A 116 -3.82 0.74 -14.49
CA ARG A 116 -3.95 1.96 -13.69
C ARG A 116 -4.66 1.63 -12.37
N LEU A 117 -4.07 2.02 -11.25
CA LEU A 117 -4.59 1.76 -9.93
C LEU A 117 -5.38 2.96 -9.43
N ASP A 118 -6.51 2.69 -8.79
CA ASP A 118 -7.12 3.63 -7.85
C ASP A 118 -6.24 3.71 -6.59
N TRP A 119 -5.46 4.77 -6.46
CA TRP A 119 -4.59 5.00 -5.31
C TRP A 119 -5.34 5.77 -4.21
N HIS A 120 -6.33 5.10 -3.63
CA HIS A 120 -7.20 5.68 -2.61
C HIS A 120 -7.26 4.81 -1.36
N TRP A 121 -7.26 5.42 -0.18
CA TRP A 121 -7.17 4.71 1.10
C TRP A 121 -8.31 3.71 1.32
N LYS A 122 -9.50 3.97 0.75
CA LYS A 122 -10.67 3.07 0.82
C LYS A 122 -10.38 1.66 0.27
N ASN A 123 -9.39 1.54 -0.61
CA ASN A 123 -9.03 0.29 -1.24
C ASN A 123 -7.55 0.01 -0.98
N ALA A 124 -7.25 -0.73 0.09
CA ALA A 124 -5.90 -1.21 0.29
C ALA A 124 -5.52 -2.16 -0.86
N ILE A 125 -4.29 -2.06 -1.35
CA ILE A 125 -3.80 -2.80 -2.51
C ILE A 125 -3.12 -4.05 -2.00
N PHE A 126 -3.66 -5.22 -2.37
CA PHE A 126 -3.06 -6.50 -2.04
C PHE A 126 -2.27 -7.05 -3.22
N VAL A 127 -0.98 -7.26 -2.96
CA VAL A 127 0.03 -7.67 -3.92
C VAL A 127 0.58 -9.03 -3.51
N GLN A 128 0.18 -10.05 -4.26
CA GLN A 128 0.71 -11.39 -4.10
C GLN A 128 1.93 -11.60 -4.99
N ARG A 129 1.80 -11.40 -6.29
CA ARG A 129 2.89 -11.70 -7.24
C ARG A 129 3.85 -10.52 -7.34
N LEU A 130 5.07 -10.78 -7.83
CA LEU A 130 6.01 -9.70 -8.09
C LEU A 130 5.34 -8.70 -9.06
N THR A 131 5.17 -7.49 -8.57
CA THR A 131 4.51 -6.40 -9.31
C THR A 131 5.42 -5.18 -9.29
N PHE A 132 5.61 -4.59 -10.47
CA PHE A 132 6.31 -3.34 -10.66
C PHE A 132 5.31 -2.20 -10.63
N PHE A 133 5.66 -1.10 -9.98
CA PHE A 133 4.81 0.07 -9.88
C PHE A 133 5.55 1.29 -10.42
N GLU A 134 4.79 2.22 -10.98
CA GLU A 134 5.26 3.50 -11.50
C GLU A 134 4.25 4.59 -11.15
N ILE A 135 4.71 5.67 -10.54
CA ILE A 135 3.95 6.91 -10.37
C ILE A 135 4.17 7.76 -11.62
N GLU A 136 3.08 8.19 -12.26
CA GLU A 136 3.21 9.17 -13.35
C GLU A 136 3.65 10.53 -12.79
N GLY A 137 4.64 11.13 -13.45
CA GLY A 137 5.23 12.43 -13.07
C GLY A 137 6.24 12.35 -11.92
N GLU A 138 6.43 13.48 -11.23
CA GLU A 138 7.37 13.59 -10.11
C GLU A 138 6.69 13.57 -8.73
N ASN A 139 5.44 13.08 -8.68
CA ASN A 139 4.66 13.03 -7.46
C ASN A 139 5.28 12.09 -6.42
N LYS A 140 5.08 12.43 -5.15
CA LYS A 140 5.47 11.61 -4.00
C LYS A 140 4.22 11.10 -3.32
N ILE A 141 4.18 9.81 -3.02
CA ILE A 141 3.02 9.22 -2.34
C ILE A 141 3.45 8.51 -1.06
N GLY A 142 2.63 8.64 -0.02
CA GLY A 142 2.77 7.93 1.25
C GLY A 142 1.92 6.67 1.29
N ALA A 143 2.39 5.66 2.01
CA ALA A 143 1.61 4.46 2.32
C ALA A 143 2.05 3.80 3.65
N ILE A 144 1.15 3.01 4.23
CA ILE A 144 1.53 1.95 5.17
C ILE A 144 1.76 0.65 4.39
N ILE A 145 2.84 -0.05 4.70
CA ILE A 145 3.20 -1.33 4.11
C ILE A 145 3.13 -2.41 5.18
N LEU A 146 2.28 -3.41 4.97
CA LEU A 146 2.24 -4.65 5.74
C LEU A 146 2.76 -5.78 4.85
N GLN A 147 3.72 -6.55 5.36
CA GLN A 147 4.20 -7.76 4.68
C GLN A 147 3.87 -8.99 5.54
N PHE A 148 3.33 -10.02 4.89
CA PHE A 148 2.94 -11.26 5.51
C PHE A 148 3.74 -12.42 4.93
N LYS A 149 4.04 -13.41 5.78
CA LYS A 149 4.60 -14.67 5.32
C LYS A 149 3.54 -15.45 4.53
N ARG A 150 3.98 -16.09 3.45
CA ARG A 150 3.16 -17.00 2.64
C ARG A 150 3.10 -18.41 3.21
#